data_AF-T1GNK8-F1
#
_entry.id   AF-T1GNK8-F1
#
_cell.length_a   1.000
_cell.length_b   1.000
_cell.length_c   1.000
_cell.angle_alpha   90.00
_cell.angle_beta   90.00
_cell.angle_gamma   90.00
#
_symmetry.space_group_name_H-M   'P 1'
#
loop_
_entity.id
_entity.type
_entity.pdbx_description
1 polymer ?
#
loop_
_entity_poly.entity_id
_entity_poly.type
_entity_poly.pdbx_seq_one_letter_code
_entity_poly.pdbx_strand_id
1 'polypeptide(L)' 'MTYLFDFPHGAKPDEPHRDWKTYFDIIVVDARKPLFFGEGTILRQVDTSTGALRIGTHTGPLQAGQSFGRV' A
#
# COMPACT_ATOMS: atom_id res chain seq x y z
N MET A 1 8.43 4.60 -4.07
CA MET A 1 8.88 4.59 -2.66
C MET A 1 10.18 3.83 -2.46
N THR A 2 10.49 2.78 -3.23
CA THR A 2 11.76 2.02 -3.12
C THR A 2 13.01 2.90 -3.04
N TYR A 3 13.17 3.85 -3.97
CA TYR A 3 14.31 4.79 -3.96
C TYR A 3 14.42 5.63 -2.67
N LEU A 4 13.29 6.01 -2.05
CA LEU A 4 13.30 6.80 -0.82
C LEU A 4 13.73 5.99 0.41
N PHE A 5 13.77 4.66 0.30
CA PHE A 5 14.17 3.72 1.36
C PHE A 5 15.41 2.93 0.94
N ASP A 6 16.16 3.40 -0.05
CA ASP A 6 17.37 2.75 -0.55
C ASP A 6 18.60 3.18 0.28
N PHE A 7 18.63 2.72 1.53
CA PHE A 7 19.72 2.92 2.47
C PHE A 7 20.29 1.57 2.91
N PRO A 8 21.57 1.48 3.30
CA PRO A 8 22.15 0.22 3.79
C PRO A 8 21.64 -0.17 5.20
N HIS A 9 20.64 0.52 5.73
CA HIS A 9 20.08 0.31 7.07
C HIS A 9 18.57 0.61 7.09
N GLY A 10 17.91 0.20 8.17
CA GLY A 10 16.50 0.45 8.45
C GLY A 10 16.23 1.86 8.98
N ALA A 11 15.35 1.98 9.97
CA ALA A 11 14.96 3.28 10.54
C ALA A 11 16.14 3.98 11.26
N LYS A 12 17.10 3.19 11.72
CA LYS A 12 18.33 3.65 12.38
C LYS A 12 19.54 2.95 11.76
N PRO A 13 20.76 3.52 11.87
CA PRO A 13 21.98 2.93 11.28
C PRO A 13 22.34 1.53 11.77
N ASP A 14 21.87 1.14 12.95
CA ASP A 14 22.09 -0.17 13.59
C ASP A 14 21.02 -1.22 13.24
N GLU A 15 19.94 -0.82 12.54
CA GLU A 15 18.87 -1.73 12.13
C GLU A 15 19.11 -2.25 10.70
N PRO A 16 18.74 -3.51 10.39
CA PRO A 16 18.82 -4.03 9.03
C PRO A 16 17.89 -3.26 8.08
N HIS A 17 18.25 -3.23 6.79
CA HIS A 17 17.38 -2.70 5.73
C HIS A 17 16.02 -3.42 5.71
N ARG A 18 14.96 -2.67 5.41
CA ARG A 18 13.58 -3.16 5.36
C ARG A 18 12.87 -2.63 4.12
N ASP A 19 12.02 -3.46 3.51
CA ASP A 19 11.12 -3.01 2.44
C ASP A 19 10.18 -1.92 2.99
N TRP A 20 10.06 -0.80 2.27
CA TRP A 20 9.23 0.35 2.65
C TRP A 20 7.79 -0.03 2.98
N LYS A 21 7.24 -1.09 2.36
CA LYS A 21 5.87 -1.57 2.61
C LYS A 21 5.67 -2.02 4.06
N THR A 22 6.73 -2.49 4.73
CA THR A 22 6.66 -2.96 6.12
C THR A 22 6.48 -1.83 7.14
N TYR A 23 6.66 -0.58 6.72
CA TYR A 23 6.45 0.59 7.58
C TYR A 23 4.99 1.06 7.62
N PHE A 24 4.11 0.46 6.83
CA PHE A 24 2.71 0.85 6.72
C PHE A 24 1.80 -0.35 6.96
N ASP A 25 0.85 -0.21 7.88
CA ASP A 25 -0.17 -1.24 8.10
C ASP A 25 -1.16 -1.34 6.93
N ILE A 26 -1.42 -0.18 6.29
CA ILE A 26 -2.35 -0.03 5.16
C ILE A 26 -1.69 0.86 4.10
N ILE A 27 -1.71 0.39 2.85
CA ILE A 27 -1.21 1.15 1.70
C ILE A 27 -2.35 1.35 0.71
N VAL A 28 -2.70 2.61 0.41
CA VAL A 28 -3.72 2.96 -0.58
C VAL A 28 -3.04 3.71 -1.72
N VAL A 29 -3.11 3.14 -2.92
CA VAL A 29 -2.75 3.76 -4.18
C VAL A 29 -4.01 4.23 -4.92
N ASP A 30 -3.86 5.17 -5.85
CA ASP A 30 -4.97 5.71 -6.67
C ASP A 30 -6.16 6.26 -5.88
N ALA A 31 -5.90 6.90 -4.73
CA ALA A 31 -6.96 7.42 -3.85
C ALA A 31 -7.87 8.48 -4.49
N ARG A 32 -7.45 9.14 -5.59
CA ARG A 32 -8.22 10.22 -6.27
C ARG A 32 -8.76 11.31 -5.32
N LYS A 33 -7.92 11.83 -4.42
CA LYS A 33 -8.28 12.98 -3.58
C LYS A 33 -8.65 14.20 -4.47
N PRO A 34 -9.72 14.96 -4.16
CA PRO A 34 -10.52 14.92 -2.93
C PRO A 34 -11.69 13.93 -2.94
N LEU A 35 -12.01 13.26 -4.06
CA LEU A 35 -13.16 12.35 -4.18
C LEU A 35 -13.14 11.22 -3.14
N PHE A 36 -11.94 10.78 -2.73
CA PHE A 36 -11.74 9.86 -1.61
C PHE A 36 -12.52 10.23 -0.33
N PHE A 37 -12.64 11.53 -0.05
CA PHE A 37 -13.27 12.05 1.16
C PHE A 37 -14.76 12.38 0.96
N GLY A 38 -15.30 12.23 -0.25
CA GLY A 38 -16.71 12.42 -0.59
C GLY A 38 -17.44 11.09 -0.71
N GLU A 39 -18.02 10.82 -1.89
CA GLU A 39 -18.64 9.51 -2.19
C GLU A 39 -17.62 8.35 -2.22
N GLY A 40 -16.33 8.66 -2.37
CA GLY A 40 -15.27 7.66 -2.45
C GLY A 40 -15.27 6.90 -3.77
N THR A 41 -14.42 5.87 -3.84
CA THR A 41 -14.37 4.92 -4.96
C THR A 41 -14.25 3.49 -4.42
N ILE A 42 -14.64 2.50 -5.22
CA ILE A 42 -14.50 1.08 -4.87
C ILE A 42 -13.04 0.77 -4.51
N LEU A 43 -12.80 0.26 -3.30
CA LEU A 43 -11.51 -0.28 -2.87
C LEU A 43 -11.30 -1.69 -3.44
N ARG A 44 -10.17 -1.89 -4.11
CA ARG A 44 -9.75 -3.20 -4.65
C ARG A 44 -8.38 -3.54 -4.14
N GLN A 45 -8.14 -4.81 -3.82
CA GLN A 45 -6.85 -5.27 -3.35
C GLN A 45 -5.83 -5.32 -4.50
N VAL A 46 -4.63 -4.81 -4.27
CA VAL A 46 -3.48 -4.92 -5.17
C VAL A 46 -2.76 -6.23 -4.85
N ASP A 47 -2.42 -6.98 -5.88
CA ASP A 47 -1.48 -8.09 -5.77
C ASP A 47 -0.06 -7.53 -5.65
N THR A 48 0.56 -7.71 -4.49
CA THR A 48 1.89 -7.17 -4.20
C THR A 48 3.02 -7.85 -4.99
N SER A 49 2.76 -9.00 -5.61
CA SER A 49 3.74 -9.73 -6.44
C SER A 49 3.76 -9.25 -7.89
N THR A 50 2.60 -8.91 -8.44
CA THR A 50 2.46 -8.50 -9.84
C THR A 50 2.23 -6.99 -10.01
N GLY A 51 1.88 -6.29 -8.92
CA GLY A 51 1.41 -4.90 -8.97
C GLY A 51 0.03 -4.77 -9.64
N ALA A 52 -0.55 -5.86 -10.11
CA ALA A 52 -1.85 -5.87 -10.76
C ALA A 52 -2.96 -5.81 -9.71
N LEU A 53 -4.07 -5.18 -10.08
CA LEU A 53 -5.25 -5.11 -9.23
C LEU A 53 -6.02 -6.42 -9.30
N ARG A 54 -6.26 -7.04 -8.13
CA ARG A 54 -7.13 -8.21 -8.06
C ARG A 54 -8.57 -7.77 -8.33
N ILE A 55 -9.24 -8.50 -9.24
CA ILE A 55 -10.63 -8.24 -9.60
C ILE A 55 -11.50 -8.70 -8.42
N GLY A 56 -12.04 -7.73 -7.67
CA GLY A 56 -12.98 -7.99 -6.58
C GLY A 56 -13.13 -6.79 -5.64
N THR A 57 -14.33 -6.61 -5.10
CA THR A 57 -14.62 -5.63 -4.05
C THR A 57 -14.22 -6.22 -2.71
N HIS A 58 -13.28 -5.61 -1.99
CA HIS A 58 -12.95 -6.05 -0.63
C HIS A 58 -13.95 -5.47 0.37
N THR A 59 -14.94 -6.27 0.77
CA THR A 59 -15.91 -5.96 1.84
C THR A 59 -15.56 -6.62 3.18
N GLY A 60 -14.35 -7.18 3.31
CA GLY A 60 -13.85 -7.80 4.54
C GLY A 60 -13.14 -6.83 5.49
N PRO A 61 -12.87 -7.23 6.74
CA PRO A 61 -12.11 -6.42 7.69
C PRO A 61 -10.69 -6.11 7.16
N LEU A 62 -10.22 -4.89 7.40
CA LEU A 62 -8.86 -4.47 7.04
C LEU A 62 -7.83 -5.31 7.80
N GLN A 63 -6.99 -6.06 7.08
CA GLN A 63 -5.89 -6.83 7.65
C GLN A 63 -4.55 -6.22 7.28
N ALA A 64 -3.58 -6.30 8.20
CA ALA A 64 -2.22 -5.80 7.98
C ALA A 64 -1.58 -6.45 6.75
N GLY A 65 -0.89 -5.63 5.93
CA GLY A 65 -0.20 -6.09 4.72
C GLY A 65 -1.04 -6.05 3.44
N GLN A 66 -2.25 -5.51 3.48
CA GLN A 66 -3.07 -5.30 2.28
C GLN A 66 -2.75 -3.96 1.61
N SER A 67 -2.55 -4.01 0.29
CA SER A 67 -2.41 -2.83 -0.57
C SER A 67 -3.69 -2.65 -1.39
N PHE A 68 -4.16 -1.43 -1.62
CA PHE A 68 -5.41 -1.13 -2.35
C PHE A 68 -5.21 -0.16 -3.51
N GLY A 69 -5.90 -0.29 -4.66
CA GLY A 69 -5.75 0.60 -5.83
C GLY A 69 -6.85 0.48 -6.92
N ARG A 70 -6.78 1.25 -8.04
CA ARG A 70 -7.69 1.15 -9.20
C ARG A 70 -7.01 1.57 -10.52
N VAL A 71 -7.37 0.93 -11.66
CA VAL A 71 -7.14 1.43 -13.04
C VAL A 71 -7.94 2.71 -13.29
#